data_AF-A0A928X7V1-F1
#
_entry.id   AF-A0A928X7V1-F1
#
_cell.length_a   1.000
_cell.length_b   1.000
_cell.length_c   1.000
_cell.angle_alpha   90.00
_cell.angle_beta   90.00
_cell.angle_gamma   90.00
#
_symmetry.space_group_name_H-M   'P 1'
#
loop_
_entity.id
_entity.type
_entity.pdbx_description
1 polymer ?
#
loop_
_entity_poly.entity_id
_entity_poly.type
_entity_poly.pdbx_seq_one_letter_code
_entity_poly.pdbx_strand_id
1 'polypeptide(L)' 'MGATMFLQQKMTPTAMDPAQQKIMMFLPLIFTFMFLTFPSGLVLYWLVNNVLTIGQQYYIYKTPVKARA' A
#
# COMPACT_ATOMS: atom_id res chain seq x y z
N MET A 1 0.65 4.63 -8.81
CA MET A 1 0.84 3.29 -8.23
C MET A 1 1.93 3.25 -7.17
N GLY A 2 3.17 3.68 -7.46
CA GLY A 2 4.24 3.66 -6.45
C GLY A 2 3.95 4.43 -5.18
N ALA A 3 3.43 5.66 -5.30
CA ALA A 3 3.09 6.49 -4.15
C ALA A 3 2.01 5.84 -3.26
N THR A 4 0.98 5.24 -3.85
CA THR A 4 -0.09 4.56 -3.10
C THR A 4 0.42 3.29 -2.42
N MET A 5 1.27 2.50 -3.11
CA MET A 5 1.91 1.32 -2.52
C MET A 5 2.83 1.68 -1.36
N PHE A 6 3.62 2.75 -1.50
CA PHE A 6 4.50 3.23 -0.42
C PHE A 6 3.70 3.67 0.80
N LEU A 7 2.62 4.43 0.60
CA LEU A 7 1.75 4.86 1.69
C LEU A 7 1.10 3.65 2.39
N GLN A 8 0.60 2.70 1.62
CA GLN A 8 -0.02 1.48 2.16
C GLN A 8 0.97 0.65 2.98
N GLN A 9 2.20 0.47 2.49
CA GLN A 9 3.26 -0.23 3.23
C GLN A 9 3.56 0.43 4.59
N LYS A 10 3.51 1.77 4.67
CA LYS A 10 3.68 2.50 5.94
C LYS A 10 2.50 2.33 6.90
N MET A 11 1.31 2.03 6.39
CA MET A 11 0.09 1.83 7.20
C MET A 11 -0.04 0.40 7.74
N THR A 12 0.52 -0.59 7.05
CA THR A 12 0.60 -1.97 7.52
C THR A 12 1.83 -2.18 8.42
N PRO A 13 1.66 -2.41 9.73
CA PRO A 13 2.76 -2.80 10.60
C PRO A 13 3.20 -4.23 10.27
N THR A 14 4.35 -4.36 9.61
CA THR A 14 4.98 -5.65 9.33
C THR A 14 6.24 -5.76 10.17
N ALA A 15 6.26 -6.65 11.18
CA ALA A 15 7.46 -6.97 11.93
C ALA A 15 8.41 -7.77 11.03
N MET A 16 9.29 -7.06 10.33
CA MET A 16 10.25 -7.64 9.39
C MET A 16 11.67 -7.42 9.89
N ASP A 17 12.52 -8.42 9.64
CA ASP A 17 13.97 -8.32 9.77
C ASP A 17 14.51 -7.13 8.93
N PRO A 18 15.63 -6.48 9.34
CA PRO A 18 16.18 -5.30 8.66
C PRO A 18 16.53 -5.47 7.18
N ALA A 19 16.92 -6.67 6.74
CA ALA A 19 17.20 -6.97 5.35
C ALA A 19 15.90 -7.03 4.53
N GLN A 20 14.84 -7.65 5.06
CA GLN A 20 13.53 -7.70 4.40
C GLN A 20 12.89 -6.31 4.31
N GLN A 21 13.07 -5.44 5.32
CA GLN A 21 12.62 -4.05 5.27
C GLN A 21 13.23 -3.27 4.11
N LYS A 22 14.55 -3.41 3.89
CA LYS A 22 15.23 -2.75 2.78
C LYS A 22 14.64 -3.18 1.44
N ILE A 23 14.42 -4.48 1.23
CA ILE A 23 13.82 -5.01 0.00
C ILE A 23 12.41 -4.44 -0.22
N MET A 24 11.58 -4.42 0.83
CA MET A 24 10.21 -3.91 0.76
C MET A 24 10.14 -2.42 0.42
N MET A 25 11.14 -1.61 0.81
CA MET A 25 11.22 -0.19 0.44
C MET A 25 11.49 0.06 -1.04
N PHE A 26 12.20 -0.86 -1.72
CA PHE A 26 12.48 -0.75 -3.16
C PHE A 26 11.35 -1.31 -4.02
N LEU A 27 10.51 -2.17 -3.48
CA LEU A 27 9.45 -2.86 -4.19
C LEU A 27 8.40 -1.92 -4.85
N PRO A 28 7.92 -0.83 -4.20
CA PRO A 28 7.05 0.15 -4.86
C PRO A 28 7.69 0.83 -6.07
N LEU A 29 9.01 1.03 -6.04
CA LEU A 29 9.75 1.64 -7.15
C LEU A 29 9.79 0.69 -8.34
N ILE A 30 10.13 -0.58 -8.10
CA ILE A 30 10.15 -1.64 -9.11
C ILE A 30 8.78 -1.79 -9.76
N PHE A 31 7.71 -1.90 -8.96
CA PHE A 31 6.35 -2.01 -9.48
C PHE A 31 5.93 -0.77 -10.29
N THR A 32 6.37 0.42 -9.91
CA THR A 32 6.07 1.64 -10.67
C THR A 32 6.64 1.60 -12.07
N PHE A 33 7.91 1.20 -12.22
CA PHE A 33 8.53 1.08 -13.54
C PHE A 33 7.96 -0.07 -14.35
N MET A 34 7.63 -1.19 -13.71
CA MET A 34 6.96 -2.32 -14.35
C MET A 34 5.59 -1.92 -14.91
N PHE A 35 4.81 -1.09 -14.21
CA PHE A 35 3.50 -0.64 -14.69
C PHE A 35 3.54 0.28 -15.91
N LEU A 36 4.68 0.86 -16.25
CA LEU A 36 4.80 1.70 -17.45
C LEU A 36 4.60 0.92 -18.74
N THR A 37 4.81 -0.40 -18.72
CA THR A 37 4.60 -1.28 -19.88
C THR A 37 3.22 -1.93 -19.91
N PHE A 38 2.40 -1.71 -18.87
CA PHE A 38 1.09 -2.34 -18.74
C PHE A 38 -0.02 -1.44 -19.29
N PRO A 39 -1.15 -2.01 -19.75
CA PRO A 39 -2.30 -1.21 -20.21
C PRO A 39 -2.78 -0.24 -19.12
N SER A 40 -2.99 1.02 -19.49
CA SER A 40 -3.35 2.09 -18.56
C SER A 40 -4.65 1.82 -17.78
N GLY A 41 -5.60 1.09 -18.37
CA GLY A 41 -6.83 0.69 -17.69
C GLY A 41 -6.59 -0.23 -16.48
N LEU A 42 -5.67 -1.19 -16.60
CA LEU A 42 -5.28 -2.07 -15.49
C LEU A 42 -4.58 -1.27 -14.37
N VAL A 43 -3.68 -0.37 -14.76
CA VAL A 43 -2.96 0.48 -13.81
C VAL A 43 -3.91 1.43 -13.07
N LEU A 44 -4.88 2.01 -13.78
CA LEU A 44 -5.91 2.88 -13.20
C LEU A 44 -6.82 2.11 -12.24
N TYR A 45 -7.25 0.90 -12.63
CA TYR A 45 -8.04 0.02 -11.77
C TYR A 45 -7.32 -0.25 -10.44
N TRP A 46 -6.05 -0.66 -10.50
CA TRP A 46 -5.26 -0.89 -9.29
C TRP A 46 -5.01 0.39 -8.49
N LEU A 47 -4.87 1.54 -9.14
CA LEU A 47 -4.69 2.81 -8.44
C LEU A 47 -5.91 3.16 -7.61
N VAL A 48 -7.09 3.12 -8.24
CA VAL A 48 -8.35 3.43 -7.57
C VAL A 48 -8.59 2.46 -6.42
N ASN A 49 -8.37 1.16 -6.64
CA ASN A 49 -8.55 0.15 -5.59
C ASN A 49 -7.60 0.35 -4.40
N ASN A 50 -6.33 0.69 -4.66
CA ASN A 50 -5.36 0.98 -3.59
C ASN A 50 -5.75 2.24 -2.80
N VAL A 51 -6.19 3.31 -3.46
CA VAL A 51 -6.64 4.54 -2.79
C VAL A 51 -7.85 4.25 -1.90
N LEU A 52 -8.82 3.49 -2.38
CA LEU A 52 -9.99 3.09 -1.59
C LEU A 52 -9.58 2.25 -0.37
N THR A 53 -8.68 1.29 -0.55
CA THR A 53 -8.16 0.45 0.55
C THR A 53 -7.45 1.27 1.61
N ILE A 54 -6.62 2.24 1.20
CA ILE A 54 -5.94 3.18 2.10
C ILE A 54 -6.96 4.01 2.86
N GLY A 55 -7.96 4.57 2.18
CA GLY A 55 -9.04 5.34 2.80
C GLY A 55 -9.81 4.51 3.83
N GLN A 56 -10.11 3.25 3.51
CA GLN A 56 -10.73 2.30 4.43
C GLN A 56 -9.83 2.02 5.64
N GLN A 57 -8.54 1.71 5.44
CA GLN A 57 -7.59 1.46 6.52
C GLN A 57 -7.46 2.69 7.42
N TYR A 58 -7.38 3.89 6.85
CA TYR A 58 -7.30 5.14 7.61
C TYR A 58 -8.53 5.35 8.49
N TYR A 59 -9.74 5.10 7.96
CA TYR A 59 -10.98 5.16 8.74
C TYR A 59 -11.00 4.13 9.89
N ILE A 60 -10.55 2.89 9.62
CA ILE A 60 -10.50 1.82 10.64
C ILE A 60 -9.50 2.18 11.74
N TYR A 61 -8.27 2.60 11.42
CA TYR A 61 -7.25 2.95 12.42
C TYR A 61 -7.63 4.17 13.27
N LYS A 62 -8.42 5.11 12.72
CA LYS A 62 -8.90 6.28 13.46
C LYS A 62 -10.04 5.94 14.42
N THR A 63 -10.74 4.83 14.18
CA THR A 63 -11.77 4.35 15.10
C THR A 63 -11.07 3.42 16.08
N PRO A 64 -10.78 3.80 17.34
CA PRO A 64 -10.40 2.80 18.32
C PRO A 64 -11.54 1.79 18.31
N VAL A 65 -11.24 0.57 17.88
CA VAL A 65 -12.16 -0.55 18.00
C VAL A 65 -12.49 -0.56 19.49
N LYS A 66 -13.66 -0.03 19.86
CA LYS A 66 -14.16 -0.08 21.22
C LYS A 66 -14.13 -1.57 21.54
N ALA A 67 -13.14 -1.97 22.33
CA ALA A 67 -13.07 -3.32 22.84
C ALA A 67 -14.42 -3.55 23.48
N ARG A 68 -15.23 -4.40 22.85
CA ARG A 68 -16.49 -4.82 23.43
C ARG A 68 -16.08 -5.61 24.67
N ALA A 69 -16.27 -4.96 25.82
CA ALA A 69 -16.16 -5.56 27.14
C ALA A 69 -17.19 -6.69 27.29
#